data_AF-A0A835QX94-F1
#
_entry.id   AF-A0A835QX94-F1
#
_cell.length_a   1.000
_cell.length_b   1.000
_cell.length_c   1.000
_cell.angle_alpha   90.00
_cell.angle_beta   90.00
_cell.angle_gamma   90.00
#
_symmetry.space_group_name_H-M   'P 1'
#
loop_
_entity.id
_entity.type
_entity.pdbx_description
1 polymer ?
#
loop_
_entity_poly.entity_id
_entity_poly.type
_entity_poly.pdbx_seq_one_letter_code
_entity_poly.pdbx_strand_id
1 'polypeptide(L)' 'MEVAAGKVMDREARVMRYREKRKNRRFEKTIRYASRKAYAEIRPRIKGRYFISNNQLFN' A
#
# COMPACT_ATOMS: atom_id res chain seq x y z
N MET A 1 10.29 -33.99 25.79
CA MET A 1 9.72 -33.80 24.44
C MET A 1 8.44 -32.96 24.58
N GLU A 2 8.56 -31.64 24.70
CA GLU A 2 7.42 -30.72 24.90
C GLU A 2 7.46 -29.56 23.89
N VAL A 3 7.13 -29.84 22.63
CA VAL A 3 7.20 -28.83 21.55
C VAL A 3 5.84 -28.50 20.93
N ALA A 4 4.74 -28.93 21.56
CA ALA A 4 3.39 -28.84 21.00
C ALA A 4 2.52 -27.72 21.61
N ALA A 5 2.57 -27.51 22.94
CA ALA A 5 1.68 -26.56 23.62
C ALA A 5 1.92 -25.09 23.23
N GLY A 6 3.19 -24.67 23.06
CA GLY A 6 3.53 -23.30 22.65
C GLY A 6 3.02 -22.93 21.24
N LYS A 7 2.98 -23.90 20.31
CA LYS A 7 2.53 -23.66 18.92
C LYS A 7 1.02 -23.38 18.81
N VAL A 8 0.21 -23.92 19.72
CA VAL A 8 -1.26 -23.76 19.70
C VAL A 8 -1.65 -22.39 20.23
N MET A 9 -1.06 -21.94 21.34
CA MET A 9 -1.28 -20.59 21.89
C MET A 9 -0.86 -19.50 20.89
N ASP A 10 0.26 -19.69 20.19
CA ASP A 10 0.71 -18.80 19.10
C ASP A 10 -0.26 -18.77 17.92
N ARG A 11 -1.00 -19.86 17.65
CA ARG A 11 -1.99 -19.90 16.58
C ARG A 11 -3.24 -19.12 16.98
N GLU A 12 -3.73 -19.32 18.19
CA GLU A 12 -4.90 -18.61 18.71
C GLU A 12 -4.68 -17.10 18.76
N ALA A 13 -3.53 -16.66 19.27
CA ALA A 13 -3.14 -15.24 19.27
C ALA A 13 -3.08 -14.65 17.86
N ARG A 14 -2.51 -15.38 16.89
CA ARG A 14 -2.47 -14.95 15.47
C ARG A 14 -3.85 -14.87 14.84
N VAL A 15 -4.74 -15.82 15.12
CA VAL A 15 -6.12 -15.85 14.59
C VAL A 15 -6.92 -14.67 15.16
N MET A 16 -6.78 -14.38 16.45
CA MET A 16 -7.44 -13.23 17.07
C MET A 16 -6.97 -11.91 16.46
N ARG A 17 -5.65 -11.72 16.33
CA ARG A 17 -5.08 -10.54 15.64
C ARG A 17 -5.56 -10.41 14.18
N TYR A 18 -5.71 -11.51 13.46
CA TYR A 18 -6.26 -11.49 12.10
C TYR A 18 -7.73 -11.02 12.08
N ARG A 19 -8.57 -11.54 12.99
CA ARG A 19 -9.99 -11.15 13.09
C ARG A 19 -10.15 -9.68 13.43
N GLU A 20 -9.38 -9.17 14.37
CA GLU A 20 -9.35 -7.74 14.73
C GLU A 20 -8.89 -6.88 13.55
N LYS A 21 -7.79 -7.26 12.88
CA LYS A 21 -7.32 -6.57 11.67
C LYS A 21 -8.33 -6.60 10.54
N ARG A 22 -9.11 -7.68 10.41
CA ARG A 22 -10.16 -7.80 9.38
C ARG A 22 -11.29 -6.81 9.62
N LYS A 23 -11.70 -6.59 10.87
CA LYS A 23 -12.70 -5.57 11.24
C LYS A 23 -12.19 -4.15 10.96
N ASN A 24 -10.89 -3.91 11.19
CA ASN A 24 -10.26 -2.59 11.01
C ASN A 24 -9.75 -2.31 9.58
N ARG A 25 -10.18 -3.07 8.57
CA ARG A 25 -9.77 -2.81 7.18
C ARG A 25 -10.43 -1.53 6.69
N ARG A 26 -9.63 -0.63 6.15
CA ARG A 26 -10.10 0.57 5.46
C ARG A 26 -10.09 0.31 3.96
N PHE A 27 -11.27 0.41 3.34
CA PHE A 27 -11.43 0.22 1.89
C PHE A 27 -11.38 1.54 1.10
N GLU A 28 -11.45 2.65 1.81
CA GLU A 28 -11.33 3.98 1.23
C GLU A 28 -9.93 4.23 0.68
N LYS A 29 -9.86 5.03 -0.38
CA LYS A 29 -8.58 5.41 -0.99
C LYS A 29 -7.76 6.25 -0.01
N THR A 30 -6.74 5.62 0.57
CA THR A 30 -5.85 6.30 1.53
C THR A 30 -4.66 6.91 0.79
N ILE A 31 -4.53 8.24 0.87
CA ILE A 31 -3.35 8.95 0.36
C ILE A 31 -2.36 9.10 1.50
N ARG A 32 -1.34 8.24 1.54
CA ARG A 32 -0.34 8.25 2.62
C ARG A 32 0.64 9.41 2.53
N TYR A 33 0.99 9.84 1.33
CA TYR A 33 2.00 10.88 1.09
C TYR A 33 1.39 12.04 0.31
N ALA A 34 1.06 13.12 1.01
CA ALA A 34 0.47 14.32 0.41
C ALA A 34 1.39 14.98 -0.62
N SER A 35 2.70 15.06 -0.34
CA SER A 35 3.68 15.65 -1.26
C SER A 35 3.72 14.97 -2.63
N ARG A 36 3.64 13.62 -2.66
CA ARG A 36 3.60 12.85 -3.91
C ARG A 36 2.31 13.08 -4.69
N LYS A 37 1.19 13.31 -3.99
CA LYS A 37 -0.09 13.64 -4.62
C LYS A 37 -0.02 15.02 -5.29
N ALA A 38 0.48 16.03 -4.58
CA ALA A 38 0.65 17.38 -5.11
C ALA A 38 1.55 17.38 -6.36
N TYR A 39 2.68 16.67 -6.32
CA TYR A 39 3.55 16.54 -7.49
C TYR A 39 2.86 15.87 -8.69
N ALA A 40 2.06 14.83 -8.45
CA ALA A 40 1.31 14.12 -9.48
C ALA A 40 0.16 14.93 -10.09
N GLU A 41 -0.40 15.89 -9.34
CA GLU A 41 -1.43 16.83 -9.78
C GLU A 41 -0.85 17.90 -10.72
N ILE A 42 0.39 18.34 -10.49
CA ILE A 42 1.05 19.39 -11.29
C ILE A 42 1.80 18.83 -12.51
N ARG A 43 2.23 17.56 -12.48
CA ARG A 43 3.07 16.96 -13.54
C ARG A 43 2.33 16.91 -14.90
N PRO A 44 2.99 17.31 -16.02
CA PRO A 44 2.36 17.32 -17.34
C PRO A 44 1.91 15.92 -17.79
N ARG A 45 0.74 15.87 -18.43
CA ARG A 45 0.13 14.63 -18.95
C ARG A 45 -0.29 14.76 -20.40
N ILE A 46 -0.19 13.65 -21.15
CA ILE A 46 -0.74 13.50 -22.50
C ILE A 46 -1.59 12.23 -22.51
N LYS A 47 -2.88 12.35 -22.85
CA LYS A 47 -3.85 11.24 -22.83
C LYS A 47 -3.82 10.42 -21.53
N GLY A 48 -3.75 11.10 -20.38
CA GLY A 48 -3.76 10.49 -19.04
C GLY A 48 -2.42 9.93 -18.55
N ARG A 49 -1.41 9.80 -19.41
CA ARG A 49 -0.05 9.34 -19.06
C ARG A 49 0.85 10.52 -18.74
N TYR A 50 1.79 10.34 -17.81
CA TYR A 50 2.80 11.37 -17.56
C TYR A 50 3.69 11.55 -18.78
N PHE A 51 3.96 12.80 -19.11
CA PHE A 51 4.98 13.13 -20.08
C PHE A 51 6.36 12.91 -19.44
N ILE A 52 7.22 12.18 -20.15
CA ILE A 52 8.65 12.18 -19.90
C ILE A 52 9.18 13.08 -20.99
N SER A 53 9.78 14.22 -20.62
CA SER A 53 10.52 15.02 -21.59
C SER A 53 11.67 14.15 -22.09
N ASN A 54 11.50 13.56 -23.26
CA ASN A 54 12.63 13.07 -24.02
C ASN A 54 13.48 14.31 -24.26
N ASN A 55 14.62 14.42 -23.58
CA ASN A 55 15.66 15.36 -23.94
C ASN A 55 16.34 14.83 -25.21
N GLN A 56 15.55 14.76 -26.28
CA GLN A 56 15.97 14.71 -27.65
C GLN A 56 14.86 15.45 -28.37
N LEU A 57 15.19 16.69 -28.72
CA LEU A 57 14.68 17.38 -29.88
C LEU A 57 14.39 16.33 -30.96
N PHE A 58 13.12 16.06 -31.22
CA PHE A 58 12.77 15.33 -32.42
C PHE A 58 12.75 16.33 -33.56
N ASN A 59 13.64 16.07 -34.51
CA ASN A 59 13.69 16.60 -35.88
C ASN A 59 12.31 16.62 -36.53
#